data_AF-A0A843EUA2-F1
#
_entry.id   AF-A0A843EUA2-F1
#
_cell.length_a   1.000
_cell.length_b   1.000
_cell.length_c   1.000
_cell.angle_alpha   90.00
_cell.angle_beta   90.00
_cell.angle_gamma   90.00
#
_symmetry.space_group_name_H-M   'P 1'
#
loop_
_entity.id
_entity.type
_entity.pdbx_description
1 polymer ?
#
loop_
_entity_poly.entity_id
_entity_poly.type
_entity_poly.pdbx_seq_one_letter_code
_entity_poly.pdbx_strand_id
1 'polypeptide(L)' 'IDHNNHIHLTDSGHDVASKIYDRHKILTSILVKLGVNEETAEEDACKLEHDLSDESWEAIKKASEKII' A
#
# COMPACT_ATOMS: atom_id res chain seq x y z
N ILE A 1 5.64 -23.62 6.80
CA ILE A 1 4.26 -24.09 7.04
C ILE A 1 4.28 -24.82 8.38
N ASP A 2 3.47 -24.41 9.35
CA ASP A 2 3.42 -25.05 10.66
C ASP A 2 2.50 -26.28 10.67
N HIS A 3 2.35 -26.91 11.84
CA HIS A 3 1.50 -28.09 12.05
C HIS A 3 0.00 -27.80 11.88
N ASN A 4 -0.40 -26.52 11.87
CA ASN A 4 -1.77 -26.05 11.64
C ASN A 4 -1.95 -25.54 10.19
N ASN A 5 -0.99 -25.81 9.31
CA ASN A 5 -1.00 -25.40 7.90
C ASN A 5 -0.95 -23.87 7.69
N HIS A 6 -0.42 -23.11 8.66
CA HIS A 6 -0.19 -21.68 8.49
C HIS A 6 1.14 -21.38 7.79
N ILE A 7 1.12 -20.40 6.88
CA ILE A 7 2.31 -19.83 6.27
C ILE A 7 2.74 -18.64 7.13
N HIS A 8 3.97 -18.70 7.62
CA HIS A 8 4.59 -17.62 8.37
C HIS A 8 5.61 -16.93 7.46
N LEU A 9 5.59 -15.60 7.44
CA LEU A 9 6.64 -14.83 6.78
C LEU A 9 7.91 -14.90 7.63
N THR A 10 9.06 -14.94 6.96
CA THR A 10 10.33 -14.61 7.61
C THR A 10 10.32 -13.13 8.00
N ASP A 11 11.22 -12.69 8.88
CA ASP A 11 11.34 -11.27 9.23
C ASP A 11 11.51 -10.38 7.99
N SER A 12 12.37 -10.81 7.05
CA SER A 12 12.54 -10.14 5.76
C SER A 12 11.27 -10.14 4.89
N GLY A 13 10.48 -11.22 4.93
CA GLY A 13 9.19 -11.30 4.24
C GLY A 13 8.16 -10.37 4.85
N HIS A 14 8.16 -10.26 6.18
CA HIS A 14 7.28 -9.35 6.93
C HIS A 14 7.59 -7.89 6.62
N ASP A 15 8.88 -7.52 6.52
CA ASP A 15 9.30 -6.17 6.15
C ASP A 15 8.82 -5.77 4.74
N VAL A 16 8.92 -6.69 3.78
CA VAL A 16 8.43 -6.45 2.42
C VAL A 16 6.91 -6.34 2.39
N ALA A 17 6.21 -7.24 3.07
CA ALA A 17 4.74 -7.21 3.14
C ALA A 17 4.23 -5.93 3.82
N SER A 18 4.89 -5.48 4.89
CA SER A 18 4.53 -4.26 5.60
C SER A 18 4.67 -3.02 4.70
N LYS A 19 5.75 -2.95 3.91
CA LYS A 19 5.96 -1.84 2.96
C LYS A 19 4.85 -1.76 1.91
N ILE A 20 4.45 -2.90 1.35
CA ILE A 20 3.38 -2.96 0.34
C ILE A 20 2.05 -2.55 0.98
N TYR A 21 1.75 -3.08 2.18
CA TYR A 21 0.53 -2.73 2.91
C TYR A 21 0.45 -1.24 3.29
N ASP A 22 1.58 -0.62 3.64
CA ASP A 22 1.61 0.82 3.91
C ASP A 22 1.42 1.65 2.63
N ARG A 23 1.95 1.20 1.48
CA ARG A 23 1.65 1.80 0.18
C ARG A 23 0.16 1.75 -0.13
N HIS A 24 -0.46 0.58 0.04
CA HIS A 24 -1.91 0.38 -0.14
C HIS A 24 -2.72 1.44 0.59
N LYS A 25 -2.55 1.51 1.92
CA LYS A 25 -3.34 2.40 2.79
C LYS A 25 -3.16 3.87 2.42
N ILE A 26 -1.93 4.29 2.13
CA ILE A 26 -1.64 5.69 1.77
C ILE A 26 -2.30 6.02 0.43
N LEU A 27 -2.18 5.16 -0.57
CA LEU A 27 -2.79 5.36 -1.89
C LEU A 27 -4.32 5.42 -1.78
N THR A 28 -4.94 4.47 -1.06
CA THR A 28 -6.38 4.48 -0.79
C THR A 28 -6.81 5.79 -0.15
N SER A 29 -6.11 6.22 0.93
CA SER A 29 -6.44 7.46 1.64
C SER A 29 -6.35 8.69 0.75
N ILE A 30 -5.31 8.78 -0.11
CA ILE A 30 -5.14 9.88 -1.05
C ILE A 30 -6.28 9.90 -2.07
N LEU A 31 -6.58 8.76 -2.70
CA LEU A 31 -7.63 8.66 -3.72
C LEU A 31 -9.00 9.03 -3.15
N VAL A 32 -9.32 8.57 -1.94
CA VAL A 32 -10.56 8.97 -1.24
C VAL A 32 -10.59 10.47 -0.99
N LYS A 33 -9.48 11.06 -0.53
CA LYS A 33 -9.39 12.52 -0.30
C LYS A 33 -9.48 13.34 -1.59
N LEU A 34 -9.08 12.76 -2.74
CA LEU A 34 -9.27 13.34 -4.07
C LEU A 34 -10.71 13.20 -4.60
N GLY A 35 -11.60 12.53 -3.86
CA GLY A 35 -13.02 12.39 -4.21
C GLY A 35 -13.38 11.08 -4.91
N VAL A 36 -12.46 10.11 -4.98
CA VAL A 36 -12.76 8.74 -5.42
C VAL A 36 -13.55 8.04 -4.31
N ASN A 37 -14.55 7.24 -4.67
CA ASN A 37 -15.24 6.43 -3.65
C ASN A 37 -14.28 5.36 -3.09
N GLU A 38 -14.57 4.88 -1.88
CA GLU A 38 -13.67 3.99 -1.13
C GLU A 38 -13.38 2.67 -1.87
N GLU A 39 -14.39 2.02 -2.43
CA GLU A 39 -14.24 0.76 -3.17
C GLU A 39 -13.30 0.91 -4.38
N THR A 40 -13.54 1.92 -5.21
CA THR A 40 -12.66 2.21 -6.36
C THR A 40 -11.25 2.61 -5.90
N ALA A 41 -11.13 3.37 -4.81
CA ALA A 41 -9.84 3.77 -4.27
C ALA A 41 -9.01 2.57 -3.78
N GLU A 42 -9.63 1.60 -3.12
CA GLU A 42 -8.97 0.36 -2.69
C GLU A 42 -8.53 -0.49 -3.89
N GLU A 43 -9.40 -0.67 -4.89
CA GLU A 43 -9.08 -1.43 -6.09
C GLU A 43 -7.92 -0.81 -6.89
N ASP A 44 -7.90 0.51 -7.01
CA ASP A 44 -6.85 1.21 -7.74
C ASP A 44 -5.55 1.26 -6.92
N ALA A 45 -5.62 1.44 -5.60
CA ALA A 45 -4.45 1.36 -4.73
C ALA A 45 -3.77 -0.01 -4.80
N CYS A 46 -4.55 -1.09 -4.85
CA CYS A 46 -4.06 -2.47 -5.00
C CYS A 46 -3.26 -2.67 -6.30
N LYS A 47 -3.61 -1.93 -7.37
CA LYS A 47 -2.86 -1.91 -8.64
C LYS A 47 -1.59 -1.06 -8.53
N LEU A 48 -1.73 0.14 -7.98
CA LEU A 48 -0.64 1.11 -7.93
C LEU A 48 0.49 0.69 -6.98
N GLU A 49 0.20 0.03 -5.86
CA GLU A 49 1.20 -0.30 -4.84
C GLU A 49 2.36 -1.17 -5.36
N HIS A 50 2.11 -1.97 -6.40
CA HIS A 50 3.08 -2.88 -7.00
C HIS A 50 3.73 -2.33 -8.30
N ASP A 51 3.07 -1.41 -8.99
CA ASP A 51 3.52 -0.87 -10.28
C ASP A 51 4.25 0.47 -10.19
N LEU A 52 4.21 1.14 -9.04
CA LEU A 52 4.91 2.40 -8.84
C LEU A 52 6.42 2.21 -8.69
N SER A 53 7.18 3.00 -9.47
CA SER A 53 8.61 3.18 -9.21
C SER A 53 8.84 3.78 -7.82
N ASP A 54 10.00 3.50 -7.21
CA ASP A 54 10.35 4.08 -5.92
C ASP A 54 10.38 5.62 -5.96
N GLU A 55 10.78 6.21 -7.08
CA GLU A 55 10.73 7.66 -7.30
C GLU A 55 9.30 8.21 -7.23
N SER A 56 8.35 7.55 -7.92
CA SER A 56 6.94 7.96 -7.93
C SER A 56 6.32 7.79 -6.53
N TRP A 57 6.65 6.69 -5.86
CA TRP A 57 6.19 6.42 -4.50
C TRP A 57 6.66 7.50 -3.52
N GLU A 58 7.94 7.84 -3.50
CA GLU A 58 8.46 8.86 -2.58
C GLU A 58 7.87 10.25 -2.88
N ALA A 59 7.62 10.58 -4.15
CA ALA A 59 6.93 11.81 -4.53
C ALA A 59 5.48 11.85 -4.02
N ILE A 60 4.72 10.75 -4.19
CA ILE A 60 3.33 10.62 -3.72
C ILE A 60 3.29 10.68 -2.19
N LYS A 61 4.18 9.96 -1.50
CA LYS A 61 4.28 9.98 -0.04
C LYS A 61 4.55 11.39 0.49
N LYS A 62 5.47 12.13 -0.13
CA LYS A 62 5.72 13.54 0.23
C LYS A 62 4.52 14.44 -0.05
N ALA A 63 3.78 14.18 -1.12
CA ALA A 63 2.55 14.92 -1.42
C ALA A 63 1.43 14.61 -0.41
N SER A 64 1.36 13.37 0.08
CA SER A 64 0.34 12.92 1.03
C SER A 64 0.45 13.59 2.39
N GLU A 65 1.66 13.97 2.84
CA GLU A 65 1.87 14.77 4.07
C GLU A 65 1.11 16.11 4.09
N LYS A 66 0.72 16.63 2.93
CA LYS A 66 -0.05 17.89 2.80
C LYS A 66 -1.56 17.65 2.72
N ILE A 67 -1.95 16.41 2.44
CA ILE A 67 -3.34 16.01 2.18
C ILE A 67 -3.89 15.24 3.39
N ILE A 68 -3.04 14.52 4.13
CA ILE A 68 -3.40 13.67 5.26
C ILE A 68 -3.59 14.48 6.54
#